data_AF-A0A8H3YU23-F1
#
_entry.id   AF-A0A8H3YU23-F1
#
_cell.length_a   1.000
_cell.length_b   1.000
_cell.length_c   1.000
_cell.angle_alpha   90.00
_cell.angle_beta   90.00
_cell.angle_gamma   90.00
#
_symmetry.space_group_name_H-M   'P 1'
#
loop_
_entity.id
_entity.type
_entity.pdbx_description
1 polymer ?
#
loop_
_entity_poly.entity_id
_entity_poly.type
_entity_poly.pdbx_seq_one_letter_code
_entity_poly.pdbx_strand_id
1 'polypeptide(L)'
;MAANLTSDNLSKITDAEKKLTGQDEPVKGGPTAQAQKHANEPITRQALHDITEGEKKITGGERVKGGPTSTAQSILSKSNPNQSSQSSQTSSTSQSPTGTLNSSTISKITEKEKQITGSDEPVKGGPTAQAQKHANQPITSEALHDITEGEKKITGGERVKGGPTSAAQSELGKSRS
;
A
#
# COMPACT_ATOMS: atom_id res chain seq x y z
N MET A 1 -21.03 -13.05 2.42
CA MET A 1 -21.61 -12.73 1.10
C MET A 1 -20.53 -12.05 0.28
N ALA A 2 -20.23 -12.53 -0.92
CA ALA A 2 -19.20 -11.91 -1.77
C ALA A 2 -19.60 -10.47 -2.13
N ALA A 3 -18.62 -9.56 -2.20
CA ALA A 3 -18.86 -8.19 -2.66
C ALA A 3 -19.13 -8.23 -4.17
N ASN A 4 -20.37 -8.04 -4.59
CA ASN A 4 -20.67 -8.00 -6.02
C ASN A 4 -20.62 -6.55 -6.52
N LEU A 5 -20.24 -6.36 -7.80
CA LEU A 5 -20.37 -5.08 -8.50
C LEU A 5 -21.84 -4.83 -8.84
N THR A 6 -22.64 -4.60 -7.80
CA THR A 6 -24.03 -4.18 -7.91
C THR A 6 -24.11 -2.73 -8.39
N SER A 7 -25.29 -2.31 -8.83
CA SER A 7 -25.54 -0.95 -9.31
C SER A 7 -25.14 0.13 -8.28
N ASP A 8 -25.34 -0.11 -6.98
CA ASP A 8 -24.92 0.79 -5.90
C ASP A 8 -23.40 0.95 -5.79
N ASN A 9 -22.66 -0.13 -6.05
CA ASN A 9 -21.20 -0.15 -5.98
C ASN A 9 -20.58 0.48 -7.22
N LEU A 10 -21.17 0.24 -8.39
CA LEU A 10 -20.80 0.92 -9.64
C LEU A 10 -21.06 2.42 -9.56
N SER A 11 -22.17 2.84 -8.96
CA SER A 11 -22.48 4.26 -8.76
C SER A 11 -21.42 4.97 -7.93
N LYS A 12 -20.95 4.34 -6.83
CA LYS A 12 -19.87 4.89 -5.99
C LYS A 12 -18.53 4.99 -6.73
N ILE A 13 -18.22 4.00 -7.56
CA ILE A 13 -17.00 4.03 -8.40
C ILE A 13 -17.11 5.16 -9.43
N THR A 14 -18.29 5.35 -10.02
CA THR A 14 -18.58 6.44 -10.96
C THR A 14 -18.44 7.81 -10.29
N ASP A 15 -18.97 7.98 -9.07
CA ASP A 15 -18.82 9.22 -8.30
C ASP A 15 -17.34 9.53 -7.99
N ALA A 16 -16.55 8.50 -7.68
CA ALA A 16 -15.12 8.66 -7.43
C ALA A 16 -14.34 9.01 -8.71
N GLU A 17 -14.70 8.43 -9.85
CA GLU A 17 -14.15 8.79 -11.15
C GLU A 17 -14.51 10.22 -11.54
N LYS A 18 -15.77 10.63 -11.39
CA LYS A 18 -16.26 11.98 -11.65
C LYS A 18 -15.51 13.02 -10.82
N LYS A 19 -15.24 12.74 -9.55
CA LYS A 19 -14.42 13.60 -8.69
C LYS A 19 -12.97 13.73 -9.15
N LEU A 20 -12.45 12.74 -9.88
CA LEU A 20 -11.08 12.73 -10.37
C LEU A 20 -10.92 13.38 -11.75
N THR A 21 -11.82 13.10 -12.67
CA THR A 21 -11.75 13.58 -14.06
C THR A 21 -12.52 14.89 -14.26
N GLY A 22 -13.43 15.23 -13.34
CA GLY A 22 -14.37 16.34 -13.48
C GLY A 22 -15.45 16.09 -14.54
N GLN A 23 -15.52 14.89 -15.11
CA GLN A 23 -16.47 14.52 -16.17
C GLN A 23 -17.72 13.89 -15.54
N ASP A 24 -18.91 14.32 -15.98
CA ASP A 24 -20.19 13.74 -15.52
C ASP A 24 -20.40 12.32 -16.06
N GLU A 25 -19.79 12.01 -17.20
CA GLU A 25 -19.89 10.72 -17.86
C GLU A 25 -18.67 9.83 -17.60
N PRO A 26 -18.86 8.50 -17.52
CA PRO A 26 -17.75 7.56 -17.38
C PRO A 26 -16.82 7.64 -18.60
N VAL A 27 -15.52 7.80 -18.32
CA VAL A 27 -14.52 7.94 -19.38
C VAL A 27 -14.37 6.60 -20.10
N LYS A 28 -14.33 6.65 -21.44
CA LYS A 28 -14.17 5.46 -22.27
C LYS A 28 -12.85 4.76 -21.96
N GLY A 29 -12.93 3.56 -21.39
CA GLY A 29 -11.76 2.78 -20.96
C GLY A 29 -11.21 3.17 -19.58
N GLY A 30 -11.90 4.07 -18.88
CA GLY A 30 -11.65 4.45 -17.50
C GLY A 30 -12.12 3.40 -16.48
N PRO A 31 -11.89 3.66 -15.19
CA PRO A 31 -12.12 2.69 -14.12
C PRO A 31 -13.59 2.25 -13.98
N THR A 32 -14.56 3.14 -14.22
CA THR A 32 -16.00 2.82 -14.22
C THR A 32 -16.35 1.93 -15.39
N ALA A 33 -15.82 2.21 -16.59
CA ALA A 33 -16.05 1.36 -17.76
C ALA A 33 -15.48 -0.05 -17.56
N GLN A 34 -14.36 -0.18 -16.85
CA GLN A 34 -13.79 -1.49 -16.48
C GLN A 34 -14.62 -2.17 -15.37
N ALA A 35 -15.10 -1.42 -14.38
CA ALA A 35 -16.00 -1.95 -13.36
C ALA A 35 -17.31 -2.48 -13.96
N GLN A 36 -17.87 -1.79 -14.96
CA GLN A 36 -19.08 -2.20 -15.65
C GLN A 36 -18.93 -3.50 -16.43
N LYS A 37 -17.73 -3.84 -16.92
CA LYS A 37 -17.48 -5.14 -17.56
C LYS A 37 -17.65 -6.33 -16.61
N HIS A 38 -17.46 -6.08 -15.32
CA HIS A 38 -17.66 -7.05 -14.25
C HIS A 38 -18.96 -6.79 -13.48
N ALA A 39 -19.93 -6.08 -14.09
CA ALA A 39 -21.21 -5.80 -13.45
C ALA A 39 -21.94 -7.09 -13.10
N ASN A 40 -22.53 -7.14 -11.91
CA ASN A 40 -23.16 -8.33 -11.32
C ASN A 40 -22.21 -9.52 -11.03
N GLU A 41 -20.91 -9.37 -11.25
CA GLU A 41 -19.90 -10.34 -10.85
C GLU A 41 -19.34 -10.02 -9.45
N PRO A 42 -18.78 -11.00 -8.74
CA PRO A 42 -18.01 -10.74 -7.54
C PRO A 42 -16.77 -9.89 -7.86
N ILE A 43 -16.44 -8.95 -6.97
CA ILE A 43 -15.20 -8.17 -7.03
C ILE A 43 -14.03 -9.13 -6.78
N THR A 44 -13.45 -9.64 -7.86
CA THR A 44 -12.26 -10.49 -7.82
C THR A 44 -10.99 -9.65 -7.92
N ARG A 45 -9.83 -10.28 -7.70
CA ARG A 45 -8.53 -9.64 -7.97
C ARG A 45 -8.42 -9.15 -9.40
N GLN A 46 -9.03 -9.85 -10.35
CA GLN A 46 -9.05 -9.47 -11.76
C GLN A 46 -9.86 -8.19 -11.97
N ALA A 47 -11.08 -8.12 -11.43
CA ALA A 47 -11.90 -6.92 -11.52
C ALA A 47 -11.22 -5.70 -10.87
N LEU A 48 -10.56 -5.87 -9.72
CA LEU A 48 -9.77 -4.79 -9.10
C LEU A 48 -8.58 -4.37 -9.95
N HIS A 49 -7.89 -5.32 -10.58
CA HIS A 49 -6.78 -5.03 -11.47
C HIS A 49 -7.24 -4.21 -12.68
N ASP A 50 -8.34 -4.62 -13.32
CA ASP A 50 -8.87 -3.95 -14.50
C ASP A 50 -9.38 -2.53 -14.17
N ILE A 51 -10.01 -2.34 -13.01
CA ILE A 51 -10.37 -1.00 -12.50
C ILE A 51 -9.12 -0.15 -12.26
N THR A 52 -8.07 -0.73 -11.69
CA THR A 52 -6.81 -0.02 -11.44
C THR A 52 -6.14 0.43 -12.75
N GLU A 53 -6.11 -0.44 -13.76
CA GLU A 53 -5.57 -0.12 -15.07
C GLU A 53 -6.41 0.95 -15.79
N GLY A 54 -7.73 0.93 -15.61
CA GLY A 54 -8.61 2.02 -16.06
C GLY A 54 -8.28 3.35 -15.39
N GLU A 55 -8.06 3.36 -14.07
CA GLU A 55 -7.68 4.57 -13.33
C GLU A 55 -6.33 5.11 -13.81
N LYS A 56 -5.31 4.26 -13.94
CA LYS A 56 -4.00 4.66 -14.45
C LYS A 56 -4.08 5.29 -15.83
N LYS A 57 -4.98 4.84 -16.71
CA LYS A 57 -5.14 5.43 -18.05
C LYS A 57 -5.67 6.86 -18.01
N ILE A 58 -6.51 7.20 -17.02
CA ILE A 58 -7.08 8.54 -16.88
C ILE A 58 -6.18 9.47 -16.04
N THR A 59 -5.37 8.92 -15.12
CA THR A 59 -4.47 9.69 -14.23
C THR A 59 -3.02 9.72 -14.70
N GLY A 60 -2.69 9.18 -15.87
CA GLY A 60 -1.32 9.18 -16.40
C GLY A 60 -0.37 8.17 -15.73
N GLY A 61 -0.90 7.12 -15.12
CA GLY A 61 -0.14 6.02 -14.49
C GLY A 61 -0.14 6.05 -12.97
N GLU A 62 -0.66 7.11 -12.36
CA GLU A 62 -0.60 7.31 -10.91
C GLU A 62 -1.89 6.85 -10.22
N ARG A 63 -1.77 6.09 -9.13
CA ARG A 63 -2.95 5.72 -8.34
C ARG A 63 -3.34 6.89 -7.45
N VAL A 64 -4.59 7.32 -7.52
CA VAL A 64 -5.03 8.47 -6.76
C VAL A 64 -5.74 8.04 -5.48
N LYS A 65 -5.30 8.63 -4.38
CA LYS A 65 -5.85 8.37 -3.05
C LYS A 65 -7.31 8.84 -3.00
N GLY A 66 -8.22 7.91 -2.72
CA GLY A 66 -9.66 8.19 -2.75
C GLY A 66 -10.29 8.05 -4.15
N GLY A 67 -9.53 7.54 -5.12
CA GLY A 67 -10.03 7.25 -6.46
C GLY A 67 -10.94 6.03 -6.56
N PRO A 68 -11.40 5.71 -7.78
CA PRO A 68 -12.31 4.62 -8.05
C PRO A 68 -11.72 3.26 -7.65
N THR A 69 -10.41 3.05 -7.77
CA THR A 69 -9.72 1.86 -7.26
C THR A 69 -9.81 1.75 -5.75
N SER A 70 -9.60 2.85 -5.02
CA SER A 70 -9.72 2.89 -3.56
C SER A 70 -11.16 2.58 -3.12
N THR A 71 -12.14 3.06 -3.89
CA THR A 71 -13.56 2.80 -3.66
C THR A 71 -13.91 1.33 -3.89
N ALA A 72 -13.44 0.74 -5.00
CA ALA A 72 -13.63 -0.68 -5.29
C ALA A 72 -13.00 -1.59 -4.23
N GLN A 73 -11.79 -1.26 -3.76
CA GLN A 73 -11.13 -1.96 -2.66
C GLN A 73 -11.94 -1.84 -1.36
N SER A 74 -12.43 -0.65 -1.03
CA SER A 74 -13.26 -0.42 0.15
C SER A 74 -14.57 -1.23 0.12
N ILE A 75 -15.17 -1.41 -1.06
CA ILE A 75 -16.37 -2.24 -1.23
C ILE A 75 -16.03 -3.72 -1.02
N LEU A 76 -14.91 -4.20 -1.56
CA LEU A 76 -14.43 -5.57 -1.34
C LEU A 76 -14.20 -5.85 0.15
N SER A 77 -13.52 -4.92 0.84
CA SER A 77 -13.26 -5.03 2.28
C SER A 77 -14.53 -4.98 3.13
N LYS A 78 -15.57 -4.26 2.71
CA LYS A 78 -16.85 -4.17 3.44
C LYS A 78 -17.72 -5.42 3.34
N SER A 79 -17.66 -6.16 2.23
CA SER A 79 -18.51 -7.36 2.06
C SER A 79 -17.94 -8.63 2.69
N ASN A 80 -16.68 -8.61 3.13
CA ASN A 80 -16.06 -9.68 3.87
C ASN A 80 -16.04 -9.34 5.37
N PRO A 81 -17.10 -9.64 6.16
CA PRO A 81 -17.11 -9.36 7.60
C PRO A 81 -16.06 -10.18 8.37
N ASN A 82 -15.43 -11.19 7.74
CA ASN A 82 -14.32 -11.94 8.33
C ASN A 82 -12.92 -11.36 7.99
N GLN A 83 -12.87 -10.22 7.31
CA GLN A 83 -11.69 -9.36 7.23
C GLN A 83 -12.12 -7.94 7.60
N SER A 84 -12.42 -7.77 8.90
CA SER A 84 -12.50 -6.44 9.48
C SER A 84 -11.21 -5.68 9.21
N SER A 85 -11.39 -4.43 8.75
CA SER A 85 -10.40 -3.34 8.73
C SER A 85 -9.49 -3.23 7.52
N GLN A 86 -10.03 -2.76 6.40
CA GLN A 86 -9.23 -1.94 5.49
C GLN A 86 -10.07 -0.80 4.90
N SER A 87 -10.36 0.18 5.77
CA SER A 87 -10.86 1.50 5.38
C SER A 87 -9.67 2.36 4.99
N SER A 88 -9.71 2.94 3.79
CA SER A 88 -8.74 3.91 3.31
C SER A 88 -8.92 5.25 4.03
N GLN A 89 -8.13 5.51 5.07
CA GLN A 89 -7.76 6.88 5.45
C GLN A 89 -6.56 6.87 6.39
N THR A 90 -5.63 7.77 6.08
CA THR A 90 -4.55 8.31 6.91
C THR A 90 -4.40 7.76 8.33
N SER A 91 -3.13 7.50 8.67
CA SER A 91 -2.65 7.43 10.05
C SER A 91 -2.94 6.11 10.77
N SER A 92 -1.88 5.49 11.25
CA SER A 92 -1.93 4.41 12.25
C SER A 92 -2.46 3.09 11.72
N THR A 93 -1.66 2.40 10.91
CA THR A 93 -1.71 0.94 10.92
C THR A 93 -1.51 0.51 12.37
N SER A 94 -2.58 0.14 13.06
CA SER A 94 -2.56 -0.84 14.14
C SER A 94 -2.17 -2.18 13.51
N GLN A 95 -1.00 -2.19 12.89
CA GLN A 95 -0.30 -3.39 12.52
C GLN A 95 0.01 -4.05 13.84
N SER A 96 -0.73 -5.12 14.13
CA SER A 96 -0.24 -6.10 15.08
C SER A 96 1.21 -6.37 14.69
N PRO A 97 2.16 -6.06 15.56
CA PRO A 97 3.58 -6.23 15.26
C PRO A 97 3.79 -7.75 15.07
N THR A 98 3.99 -8.17 13.82
CA THR A 98 4.05 -9.59 13.45
C THR A 98 5.44 -10.20 13.60
N GLY A 99 6.43 -9.39 13.93
CA GLY A 99 7.83 -9.78 14.04
C GLY A 99 8.44 -10.10 12.68
N THR A 100 7.79 -9.65 11.60
CA THR A 100 8.20 -9.91 10.22
C THR A 100 8.45 -8.60 9.48
N LEU A 101 9.36 -8.65 8.51
CA LEU A 101 9.59 -7.59 7.52
C LEU A 101 8.48 -7.60 6.47
N ASN A 102 7.26 -7.34 6.94
CA ASN A 102 6.09 -7.19 6.09
C ASN A 102 6.10 -5.81 5.41
N SER A 103 5.16 -5.60 4.50
CA SER A 103 5.07 -4.37 3.71
C SER A 103 5.07 -3.09 4.55
N SER A 104 4.43 -3.06 5.73
CA SER A 104 4.37 -1.82 6.51
C SER A 104 5.52 -1.65 7.52
N THR A 105 6.20 -2.72 7.92
CA THR A 105 7.55 -2.59 8.52
C THR A 105 8.53 -2.01 7.50
N ILE A 106 8.51 -2.51 6.26
CA ILE A 106 9.33 -1.98 5.17
C ILE A 106 8.98 -0.51 4.90
N SER A 107 7.69 -0.15 4.82
CA SER A 107 7.29 1.25 4.64
C SER A 107 7.79 2.16 5.75
N LYS A 108 7.79 1.72 7.02
CA LYS A 108 8.36 2.49 8.14
C LYS A 108 9.87 2.67 7.98
N ILE A 109 10.58 1.63 7.54
CA ILE A 109 12.01 1.69 7.23
C ILE A 109 12.27 2.70 6.11
N THR A 110 11.46 2.67 5.04
CA THR A 110 11.54 3.61 3.92
C THR A 110 11.27 5.04 4.33
N GLU A 111 10.28 5.28 5.19
CA GLU A 111 9.99 6.62 5.69
C GLU A 111 11.16 7.18 6.52
N LYS A 112 11.80 6.33 7.32
CA LYS A 112 13.00 6.70 8.08
C LYS A 112 14.22 6.92 7.18
N GLU A 113 14.38 6.11 6.15
CA GLU A 113 15.42 6.31 5.14
C GLU A 113 15.23 7.63 4.42
N LYS A 114 14.01 7.92 3.94
CA LYS A 114 13.66 9.19 3.31
C LYS A 114 13.95 10.40 4.21
N GLN A 115 13.71 10.29 5.51
CA GLN A 115 14.05 11.35 6.47
C GLN A 115 15.56 11.62 6.56
N ILE A 116 16.39 10.62 6.29
CA ILE A 116 17.86 10.73 6.34
C ILE A 116 18.41 11.19 4.99
N THR A 117 17.96 10.59 3.89
CA THR A 117 18.51 10.80 2.54
C THR A 117 17.85 11.96 1.80
N GLY A 118 16.64 12.35 2.20
CA GLY A 118 15.81 13.34 1.50
C GLY A 118 15.18 12.82 0.21
N SER A 119 15.47 11.58 -0.20
CA SER A 119 14.94 10.98 -1.43
C SER A 119 13.68 10.18 -1.17
N ASP A 120 12.67 10.35 -2.04
CA ASP A 120 11.43 9.55 -1.98
C ASP A 120 11.67 8.08 -2.38
N GLU A 121 12.71 7.84 -3.17
CA GLU A 121 13.07 6.52 -3.67
C GLU A 121 14.05 5.78 -2.75
N PRO A 122 13.95 4.44 -2.63
CA PRO A 122 14.92 3.62 -1.91
C PRO A 122 16.31 3.78 -2.51
N VAL A 123 17.30 4.06 -1.67
CA VAL A 123 18.70 4.14 -2.11
C VAL A 123 19.21 2.73 -2.39
N LYS A 124 19.89 2.57 -3.53
CA LYS A 124 20.48 1.30 -3.93
C LYS A 124 21.52 0.84 -2.89
N GLY A 125 21.21 -0.27 -2.20
CA GLY A 125 22.04 -0.80 -1.12
C GLY A 125 21.84 -0.11 0.23
N GLY A 126 20.85 0.78 0.33
CA GLY A 126 20.39 1.39 1.57
C GLY A 126 19.52 0.45 2.42
N PRO A 127 19.09 0.91 3.60
CA PRO A 127 18.38 0.09 4.57
C PRO A 127 17.05 -0.48 4.05
N THR A 128 16.32 0.27 3.23
CA THR A 128 15.07 -0.16 2.58
C THR A 128 15.34 -1.27 1.58
N ALA A 129 16.38 -1.13 0.75
CA ALA A 129 16.74 -2.16 -0.21
C ALA A 129 17.09 -3.49 0.50
N GLN A 130 17.76 -3.40 1.65
CA GLN A 130 18.10 -4.58 2.47
C GLN A 130 16.86 -5.15 3.16
N ALA A 131 15.98 -4.31 3.70
CA ALA A 131 14.71 -4.74 4.28
C ALA A 131 13.81 -5.44 3.24
N GLN A 132 13.84 -4.97 1.99
CA GLN A 132 13.10 -5.57 0.88
C GLN A 132 13.65 -6.94 0.46
N LYS A 133 14.95 -7.21 0.58
CA LYS A 133 15.52 -8.56 0.34
C LYS A 133 14.97 -9.59 1.30
N HIS A 134 14.70 -9.18 2.53
CA HIS A 134 14.11 -10.00 3.57
C HIS A 134 12.58 -9.80 3.67
N ALA A 135 11.93 -9.29 2.62
CA ALA A 135 10.49 -9.09 2.63
C ALA A 135 9.73 -10.39 2.89
N ASN A 136 8.71 -10.31 3.74
CA ASN A 136 7.89 -11.44 4.22
C ASN A 136 8.66 -12.47 5.08
N GLN A 137 9.90 -12.18 5.47
CA GLN A 137 10.65 -13.01 6.41
C GLN A 137 10.52 -12.48 7.85
N PRO A 138 10.69 -13.33 8.88
CA PRO A 138 10.83 -12.86 10.25
C PRO A 138 12.02 -11.92 10.42
N ILE A 139 11.91 -10.95 11.33
CA ILE A 139 12.98 -10.03 11.70
C ILE A 139 14.02 -10.84 12.49
N THR A 140 15.02 -11.35 11.78
CA THR A 140 16.17 -12.05 12.35
C THR A 140 17.32 -11.09 12.64
N SER A 141 18.31 -11.54 13.42
CA SER A 141 19.53 -10.76 13.65
C SER A 141 20.30 -10.48 12.35
N GLU A 142 20.21 -11.38 11.37
CA GLU A 142 20.81 -11.21 10.04
C GLU A 142 20.13 -10.09 9.27
N ALA A 143 18.80 -10.08 9.22
CA ALA A 143 18.07 -9.00 8.55
C ALA A 143 18.32 -7.63 9.21
N LEU A 144 18.40 -7.58 10.55
CA LEU A 144 18.76 -6.35 11.27
C LEU A 144 20.20 -5.90 10.96
N HIS A 145 21.13 -6.84 10.85
CA HIS A 145 22.51 -6.56 10.47
C HIS A 145 22.57 -5.95 9.06
N ASP A 146 21.91 -6.58 8.08
CA ASP A 146 21.90 -6.11 6.70
C ASP A 146 21.24 -4.74 6.54
N ILE A 147 20.12 -4.49 7.24
CA ILE A 147 19.49 -3.17 7.30
C ILE A 147 20.46 -2.14 7.90
N THR A 148 21.18 -2.51 8.95
CA THR A 148 22.16 -1.61 9.61
C THR A 148 23.35 -1.30 8.71
N GLU A 149 23.86 -2.27 7.97
CA GLU A 149 24.92 -2.05 6.99
C GLU A 149 24.44 -1.17 5.83
N GLY A 150 23.17 -1.32 5.42
CA GLY A 150 22.52 -0.42 4.48
C GLY A 150 22.42 1.00 5.02
N GLU A 151 22.01 1.16 6.29
CA GLU A 151 21.94 2.47 6.97
C GLU A 151 23.31 3.14 7.01
N LYS A 152 24.36 2.44 7.45
CA LYS A 152 25.72 2.98 7.48
C LYS A 152 26.20 3.43 6.10
N LYS A 153 25.82 2.74 5.02
CA LYS A 153 26.20 3.14 3.66
C LYS A 153 25.61 4.49 3.25
N ILE A 154 24.39 4.81 3.70
CA ILE A 154 23.73 6.08 3.36
C ILE A 154 24.13 7.23 4.29
N THR A 155 24.49 6.93 5.54
CA THR A 155 24.83 7.93 6.57
C THR A 155 26.33 8.16 6.73
N GLY A 156 27.18 7.51 5.92
CA GLY A 156 28.63 7.65 6.00
C GLY A 156 29.28 6.88 7.17
N GLY A 157 28.62 5.84 7.69
CA GLY A 157 29.16 4.93 8.71
C GLY A 157 28.51 5.05 10.09
N GLU A 158 27.67 6.06 10.32
CA GLU A 158 27.01 6.27 11.60
C GLU A 158 25.60 5.66 11.66
N ARG A 159 25.25 5.10 12.81
CA ARG A 159 23.87 4.69 13.08
C ARG A 159 23.07 5.91 13.52
N VAL A 160 21.93 6.14 12.89
CA VAL A 160 21.05 7.25 13.24
C VAL A 160 20.08 6.80 14.33
N LYS A 161 20.05 7.56 15.42
CA LYS A 161 19.11 7.32 16.51
C LYS A 161 17.68 7.52 15.99
N GLY A 162 16.85 6.47 16.04
CA GLY A 162 15.51 6.51 15.47
C GLY A 162 15.47 6.36 13.94
N GLY A 163 16.59 5.95 13.34
CA GLY A 163 16.72 5.62 11.93
C GLY A 163 16.06 4.30 11.53
N PRO A 164 16.28 3.85 10.29
CA PRO A 164 15.63 2.68 9.71
C PRO A 164 15.88 1.38 10.49
N THR A 165 17.09 1.14 10.99
CA THR A 165 17.35 -0.01 11.87
C THR A 165 16.54 0.06 13.17
N SER A 166 16.41 1.25 13.76
CA SER A 166 15.63 1.44 14.98
C SER A 166 14.15 1.13 14.73
N ALA A 167 13.61 1.45 13.55
CA ALA A 167 12.24 1.09 13.17
C ALA A 167 12.05 -0.43 13.07
N ALA A 168 12.99 -1.14 12.44
CA ALA A 168 12.97 -2.60 12.36
C ALA A 168 13.04 -3.26 13.75
N GLN A 169 13.94 -2.80 14.61
CA GLN A 169 14.05 -3.28 16.00
C GLN A 169 12.80 -2.98 16.81
N SER A 170 12.20 -1.81 16.61
CA SER A 170 10.96 -1.42 17.29
C SER A 170 9.82 -2.36 16.93
N GLU A 171 9.71 -2.80 15.68
CA GLU A 171 8.69 -3.78 15.30
C GLU A 171 8.96 -5.17 15.87
N LEU A 172 10.22 -5.62 15.93
CA LEU A 172 10.55 -6.86 16.63
C LEU A 172 10.16 -6.80 18.12
N GLY A 173 10.45 -5.69 18.80
CA GLY A 173 10.14 -5.51 20.22
C GLY A 173 8.64 -5.50 20.51
N LYS A 174 7.86 -4.80 19.68
CA LYS A 174 6.40 -4.77 19.78
C LYS A 174 5.77 -6.15 19.56
N SER A 175 6.41 -7.01 18.76
CA SER A 175 5.93 -8.37 18.45
C SER A 175 6.15 -9.37 19.58
N ARG A 176 7.00 -9.02 20.55
CA ARG A 176 7.33 -9.84 21.72
C ARG A 176 6.64 -9.33 23.00
N SER A 177 5.91 -8.21 22.92
CA SER A 177 5.21 -7.58 24.07
C SER A 177 3.76 -8.04 24.17
#